data_AF-A0A934KAK7-F1
#
_entry.id   AF-A0A934KAK7-F1
#
_cell.length_a   1.000
_cell.length_b   1.000
_cell.length_c   1.000
_cell.angle_alpha   90.00
_cell.angle_beta   90.00
_cell.angle_gamma   90.00
#
_symmetry.space_group_name_H-M   'P 1'
#
loop_
_entity.id
_entity.type
_entity.pdbx_description
1 polymer ?
#
loop_
_entity_poly.entity_id
_entity_poly.type
_entity_poly.pdbx_seq_one_letter_code
_entity_poly.pdbx_strand_id
1 'polypeptide(L)'
;MVGRGAAGTRLGLLPWIYAAGAIFLLVQASQFLAYCLSPTWRGQQLALLAVHGVPPGQRLGWFLVEAVVPFTLLLAGAVLHALGFYGLRRGRRWGWLSAVIVAAFWCLAVFGIPVLWLLSRPNVRRSYGVD
;
A
#
# COMPACT_ATOMS: atom_id res chain seq x y z
N MET A 1 -37.72 2.56 -14.81
CA MET A 1 -36.33 2.76 -15.28
C MET A 1 -35.85 4.12 -14.78
N VAL A 2 -35.20 4.18 -13.61
CA VAL A 2 -34.85 5.43 -12.93
C VAL A 2 -33.33 5.65 -13.00
N GLY A 3 -32.91 6.79 -13.54
CA GLY A 3 -31.79 7.55 -13.01
C GLY A 3 -30.35 7.14 -13.36
N ARG A 4 -30.01 6.81 -14.61
CA ARG A 4 -28.59 6.72 -15.03
C ARG A 4 -27.89 8.09 -15.16
N GLY A 5 -28.65 9.19 -15.24
CA GLY A 5 -28.10 10.55 -15.38
C GLY A 5 -27.66 11.24 -14.08
N ALA A 6 -28.10 10.78 -12.90
CA ALA A 6 -27.87 11.46 -11.62
C ALA A 6 -26.63 10.95 -10.84
N ALA A 7 -26.00 9.87 -11.27
CA ALA A 7 -24.86 9.28 -10.55
C ALA A 7 -23.56 10.08 -10.73
N GLY A 8 -23.37 10.69 -11.91
CA GLY A 8 -22.15 11.45 -12.24
C GLY A 8 -22.00 12.74 -11.43
N THR A 9 -23.11 13.39 -11.08
CA THR A 9 -23.13 14.60 -10.24
C THR A 9 -23.08 14.30 -8.74
N ARG A 10 -23.47 13.10 -8.29
CA ARG A 10 -23.54 12.76 -6.85
C ARG A 10 -22.22 12.39 -6.19
N LEU A 11 -21.24 11.89 -6.96
CA LEU A 11 -19.96 11.44 -6.40
C LEU A 11 -18.94 12.58 -6.26
N GLY A 12 -19.20 13.76 -6.85
CA GLY A 12 -18.35 14.94 -6.72
C GLY A 12 -16.88 14.67 -7.04
N LEU A 13 -15.99 15.03 -6.11
CA LEU A 13 -14.54 14.86 -6.22
C LEU A 13 -14.06 13.43 -5.96
N LEU A 14 -14.91 12.53 -5.47
CA LEU A 14 -14.50 11.20 -5.02
C LEU A 14 -13.69 10.43 -6.08
N PRO A 15 -14.14 10.30 -7.34
CA PRO A 15 -13.35 9.58 -8.34
C PRO A 15 -11.97 10.22 -8.56
N TRP A 16 -11.88 11.54 -8.53
CA TRP A 16 -10.62 12.27 -8.74
C TRP A 16 -9.61 12.03 -7.62
N ILE A 17 -10.06 11.84 -6.38
CA ILE A 17 -9.20 11.40 -5.27
C ILE A 17 -8.59 10.02 -5.56
N TYR A 18 -9.39 9.10 -6.12
CA TYR A 18 -8.87 7.79 -6.55
C TYR A 18 -7.84 7.92 -7.68
N ALA A 19 -8.05 8.81 -8.65
CA ALA A 19 -7.07 9.07 -9.70
C ALA A 19 -5.75 9.64 -9.14
N ALA A 20 -5.83 10.60 -8.21
CA ALA A 20 -4.66 11.17 -7.54
C ALA A 20 -3.89 10.08 -6.77
N GLY A 21 -4.58 9.19 -6.07
CA GLY A 21 -3.97 8.04 -5.39
C GLY A 21 -3.26 7.08 -6.35
N ALA A 22 -3.83 6.81 -7.53
CA ALA A 22 -3.17 6.00 -8.54
C ALA A 22 -1.85 6.63 -9.01
N ILE A 23 -1.86 7.93 -9.30
CA ILE A 23 -0.67 8.68 -9.73
C ILE A 23 0.39 8.67 -8.62
N PHE A 24 -0.01 8.96 -7.38
CA PHE A 24 0.87 8.93 -6.22
C PHE A 24 1.57 7.57 -6.07
N LEU A 25 0.82 6.47 -6.15
CA LEU A 25 1.39 5.12 -6.01
C LEU A 25 2.29 4.74 -7.19
N LEU A 26 2.00 5.20 -8.41
CA LEU A 26 2.89 5.01 -9.56
C LEU A 26 4.21 5.76 -9.37
N VAL A 27 4.16 7.02 -8.94
CA VAL A 27 5.37 7.80 -8.62
C VAL A 27 6.18 7.09 -7.55
N GLN A 28 5.52 6.61 -6.49
CA GLN A 28 6.20 5.89 -5.42
C GLN A 28 6.83 4.58 -5.91
N ALA A 29 6.14 3.83 -6.77
CA ALA A 29 6.65 2.60 -7.38
C ALA A 29 7.88 2.88 -8.27
N SER A 30 7.85 3.95 -9.07
CA SER A 30 8.98 4.36 -9.90
C SER A 30 10.19 4.76 -9.06
N GLN A 31 9.99 5.55 -8.00
CA GLN A 31 11.06 5.92 -7.07
C GLN A 31 11.64 4.68 -6.38
N PHE A 32 10.77 3.80 -5.87
CA PHE A 32 11.18 2.56 -5.22
C PHE A 32 11.99 1.66 -6.15
N LEU A 33 11.53 1.50 -7.40
CA LEU A 33 12.27 0.76 -8.41
C LEU A 33 13.65 1.36 -8.67
N ALA A 34 13.75 2.69 -8.77
CA ALA A 34 15.03 3.38 -8.92
C ALA A 34 15.98 3.11 -7.74
N TYR A 35 15.45 3.09 -6.50
CA TYR A 35 16.24 2.70 -5.32
C TYR A 35 16.73 1.26 -5.41
N CYS A 36 15.87 0.29 -5.77
CA CYS A 36 16.26 -1.12 -5.93
C CYS A 36 17.35 -1.33 -7.01
N LEU A 37 17.32 -0.51 -8.05
CA LEU A 37 18.30 -0.55 -9.13
C LEU A 37 19.62 0.14 -8.76
N SER A 38 19.60 1.05 -7.79
CA SER A 38 20.78 1.76 -7.30
C SER A 38 21.80 0.80 -6.65
N PRO A 39 23.07 0.82 -7.10
CA PRO A 39 24.12 -0.01 -6.50
C PRO A 39 24.37 0.36 -5.03
N THR A 40 24.27 1.65 -4.69
CA THR A 40 24.47 2.14 -3.32
C THR A 40 23.44 1.56 -2.36
N TRP A 41 22.16 1.62 -2.72
CA TRP A 41 21.08 1.13 -1.87
C TRP A 41 21.09 -0.40 -1.75
N ARG A 42 21.38 -1.10 -2.86
CA ARG A 42 21.56 -2.55 -2.85
C ARG A 42 22.70 -2.97 -1.91
N GLY A 43 23.82 -2.26 -1.94
CA GLY A 43 24.94 -2.50 -1.02
C GLY A 43 24.54 -2.32 0.45
N GLN A 44 23.79 -1.25 0.76
CA GLN A 44 23.28 -0.99 2.11
C GLN A 44 22.32 -2.09 2.59
N GLN A 45 21.36 -2.54 1.77
CA GLN A 45 20.45 -3.61 2.17
C GLN A 45 21.18 -4.94 2.39
N LEU A 46 22.11 -5.31 1.51
CA LEU A 46 22.88 -6.55 1.69
C LEU A 46 23.74 -6.51 2.96
N ALA A 47 24.26 -5.33 3.32
CA ALA A 47 24.97 -5.12 4.58
C ALA A 47 24.02 -5.22 5.79
N LEU A 48 22.81 -4.66 5.71
CA LEU A 48 21.80 -4.78 6.78
C LEU A 48 21.37 -6.25 6.98
N LEU A 49 21.15 -7.00 5.90
CA LEU A 49 20.87 -8.43 5.98
C LEU A 49 22.02 -9.20 6.64
N ALA A 50 23.27 -8.80 6.40
CA ALA A 50 24.42 -9.38 7.08
C ALA A 50 24.40 -9.09 8.60
N VAL A 51 24.04 -7.86 9.00
CA VAL A 51 23.87 -7.47 10.41
C VAL A 51 22.74 -8.27 11.07
N HIS A 52 21.68 -8.59 10.34
CA HIS A 52 20.59 -9.46 10.81
C HIS A 52 20.92 -10.96 10.77
N GLY A 53 22.17 -11.34 10.48
CA GLY A 53 22.62 -12.73 10.53
C GLY A 53 22.27 -13.57 9.30
N VAL A 54 21.82 -12.95 8.20
CA VAL A 54 21.45 -13.69 6.97
C VAL A 54 22.70 -14.25 6.28
N PRO A 55 22.76 -15.56 5.98
CA PRO A 55 23.90 -16.19 5.32
C PRO A 55 24.16 -15.61 3.92
N PRO A 56 25.43 -15.46 3.48
CA PRO A 56 25.78 -14.84 2.20
C PRO A 56 25.00 -15.40 0.99
N GLY A 57 24.84 -16.73 0.92
CA GLY A 57 24.10 -17.38 -0.17
C GLY A 57 22.60 -17.10 -0.21
N GLN A 58 22.02 -16.56 0.86
CA GLN A 58 20.59 -16.25 0.95
C GLN A 58 20.28 -14.75 0.83
N ARG A 59 21.28 -13.87 0.98
CA ARG A 59 21.06 -12.41 1.04
C ARG A 59 20.41 -11.86 -0.23
N LEU A 60 20.82 -12.36 -1.39
CA LEU A 60 20.22 -11.93 -2.66
C LEU A 60 18.74 -12.35 -2.74
N GLY A 61 18.39 -13.55 -2.27
CA GLY A 61 17.00 -14.02 -2.22
C GLY A 61 16.14 -13.14 -1.33
N TRP A 62 16.62 -12.83 -0.12
CA TRP A 62 15.93 -11.91 0.80
C TRP A 62 15.78 -10.51 0.23
N PHE A 63 16.84 -9.96 -0.36
CA PHE A 63 16.79 -8.67 -1.06
C PHE A 63 15.73 -8.66 -2.17
N LEU A 64 15.64 -9.73 -2.97
CA LEU A 64 14.63 -9.82 -4.02
C LEU A 64 13.22 -9.88 -3.46
N VAL A 65 12.98 -10.58 -2.34
CA VAL A 65 11.68 -10.58 -1.68
C VAL A 65 11.34 -9.18 -1.17
N GLU A 66 12.28 -8.52 -0.50
CA GLU A 66 12.13 -7.14 -0.01
C GLU A 66 11.94 -6.12 -1.12
N ALA A 67 12.42 -6.39 -2.34
CA ALA A 67 12.18 -5.53 -3.50
C ALA A 67 10.85 -5.86 -4.20
N VAL A 68 10.59 -7.14 -4.49
CA VAL A 68 9.44 -7.55 -5.31
C VAL A 68 8.12 -7.38 -4.56
N VAL A 69 8.07 -7.69 -3.26
CA VAL A 69 6.82 -7.63 -2.50
C VAL A 69 6.31 -6.19 -2.39
N PRO A 70 7.08 -5.20 -1.91
CA PRO A 70 6.61 -3.81 -1.82
C PRO A 70 6.30 -3.21 -3.20
N PHE A 71 7.12 -3.50 -4.20
CA PHE A 71 6.88 -3.01 -5.56
C PHE A 71 5.54 -3.53 -6.12
N THR A 72 5.28 -4.83 -5.96
CA THR A 72 4.01 -5.45 -6.38
C THR A 72 2.82 -4.84 -5.63
N LEU A 73 2.95 -4.59 -4.33
CA LEU A 73 1.89 -3.96 -3.53
C LEU A 73 1.60 -2.53 -3.97
N LEU A 74 2.63 -1.73 -4.30
CA LEU A 74 2.45 -0.39 -4.85
C LEU A 74 1.71 -0.42 -6.19
N LEU A 75 2.09 -1.32 -7.09
CA LEU A 75 1.40 -1.49 -8.37
C LEU A 75 -0.04 -1.97 -8.21
N ALA A 76 -0.27 -2.96 -7.34
CA ALA A 76 -1.62 -3.45 -7.03
C ALA A 76 -2.50 -2.34 -6.46
N GLY A 77 -1.96 -1.53 -5.55
CA GLY A 77 -2.63 -0.34 -5.03
C GLY A 77 -2.96 0.67 -6.13
N ALA A 78 -2.01 0.97 -7.03
CA ALA A 78 -2.24 1.88 -8.16
C ALA A 78 -3.36 1.36 -9.08
N VAL A 79 -3.39 0.06 -9.36
CA VAL A 79 -4.44 -0.60 -10.14
C VAL A 79 -5.79 -0.50 -9.44
N LEU A 80 -5.87 -0.78 -8.13
CA LEU A 80 -7.10 -0.63 -7.35
C LEU A 80 -7.60 0.83 -7.37
N HIS A 81 -6.70 1.79 -7.22
CA HIS A 81 -7.04 3.20 -7.33
C HIS A 81 -7.58 3.56 -8.73
N ALA A 82 -6.94 3.07 -9.79
CA ALA A 82 -7.43 3.27 -11.17
C ALA A 82 -8.80 2.61 -11.41
N LEU A 83 -9.00 1.38 -10.92
CA LEU A 83 -10.28 0.69 -10.97
C LEU A 83 -11.36 1.44 -10.19
N GLY A 84 -11.02 2.02 -9.04
CA GLY A 84 -11.86 2.92 -8.27
C GLY A 84 -12.29 4.12 -9.09
N PHE A 85 -11.33 4.82 -9.71
CA PHE A 85 -11.61 5.98 -10.57
C PHE A 85 -12.55 5.62 -11.73
N TYR A 86 -12.15 4.68 -12.60
CA TYR A 86 -12.92 4.33 -13.79
C TYR A 86 -14.27 3.70 -13.43
N GLY A 87 -14.30 2.87 -12.39
CA GLY A 87 -15.50 2.19 -11.95
C GLY A 87 -16.51 3.16 -11.32
N LEU A 88 -16.07 4.08 -10.45
CA LEU A 88 -16.94 5.11 -9.85
C LEU A 88 -17.46 6.07 -10.92
N ARG A 89 -16.62 6.54 -11.87
CA ARG A 89 -17.09 7.40 -12.96
C ARG A 89 -18.14 6.74 -13.85
N ARG A 90 -18.08 5.41 -14.02
CA ARG A 90 -19.03 4.64 -14.82
C ARG A 90 -20.18 4.03 -14.00
N GLY A 91 -20.26 4.31 -12.70
CA GLY A 91 -21.27 3.74 -11.81
C GLY A 91 -21.26 2.21 -11.73
N ARG A 92 -20.08 1.58 -11.87
CA ARG A 92 -19.92 0.12 -11.90
C ARG A 92 -19.63 -0.44 -10.50
N ARG A 93 -20.18 -1.61 -10.19
CA ARG A 93 -20.00 -2.33 -8.90
C ARG A 93 -18.53 -2.56 -8.53
N TRP A 94 -17.69 -2.88 -9.52
CA TRP A 94 -16.25 -3.08 -9.31
C TRP A 94 -15.52 -1.81 -8.83
N GLY A 95 -15.98 -0.62 -9.23
CA GLY A 95 -15.42 0.65 -8.73
C GLY A 95 -15.73 0.88 -7.26
N TRP A 96 -16.96 0.56 -6.85
CA TRP A 96 -17.36 0.61 -5.43
C TRP A 96 -16.57 -0.41 -4.59
N LEU A 97 -16.41 -1.65 -5.08
CA LEU A 97 -15.62 -2.66 -4.37
C LEU A 97 -14.17 -2.22 -4.21
N SER A 98 -13.56 -1.71 -5.28
CA SER A 98 -12.20 -1.17 -5.22
C SER A 98 -12.09 0.00 -4.23
N ALA A 99 -13.11 0.86 -4.21
CA ALA A 99 -13.17 1.99 -3.28
C ALA A 99 -13.18 1.54 -1.82
N VAL A 100 -14.00 0.52 -1.49
CA VAL A 100 -14.07 -0.08 -0.16
C VAL A 100 -12.74 -0.73 0.23
N ILE A 101 -12.13 -1.51 -0.67
CA ILE A 101 -10.84 -2.18 -0.42
C ILE A 101 -9.76 -1.14 -0.09
N VAL A 102 -9.64 -0.09 -0.91
CA VAL A 102 -8.69 1.00 -0.70
C VAL A 102 -8.95 1.73 0.62
N ALA A 103 -10.22 2.02 0.94
CA ALA A 103 -10.57 2.68 2.19
C ALA A 103 -10.22 1.82 3.41
N ALA A 104 -10.53 0.52 3.37
CA ALA A 104 -10.18 -0.42 4.43
C ALA A 104 -8.66 -0.51 4.61
N PHE A 105 -7.91 -0.58 3.51
CA PHE A 105 -6.46 -0.58 3.53
C PHE A 105 -5.90 0.68 4.21
N TRP A 106 -6.36 1.87 3.83
CA TRP A 106 -5.90 3.12 4.45
C TRP A 106 -6.31 3.25 5.92
N CYS A 107 -7.50 2.78 6.29
CA CYS A 107 -7.91 2.74 7.71
C CYS A 107 -6.98 1.85 8.53
N LEU A 108 -6.65 0.65 8.01
CA LEU A 108 -5.71 -0.25 8.65
C LEU A 108 -4.30 0.36 8.71
N ALA A 109 -3.83 0.96 7.62
CA ALA A 109 -2.48 1.53 7.54
C ALA A 109 -2.30 2.75 8.46
N VAL A 110 -3.26 3.68 8.48
CA VAL A 110 -3.17 4.96 9.22
C VAL A 110 -3.52 4.79 10.70
N PHE A 111 -4.52 3.97 11.02
CA PHE A 111 -4.99 3.82 12.40
C PHE A 111 -4.68 2.44 12.98
N GLY A 112 -4.96 1.38 12.24
CA GLY A 112 -4.82 0.02 12.73
C GLY A 112 -3.38 -0.34 13.10
N ILE A 113 -2.42 -0.14 12.19
CA ILE A 113 -1.00 -0.47 12.43
C ILE A 113 -0.43 0.33 13.61
N PRO A 114 -0.60 1.67 13.71
CA PRO A 114 -0.12 2.41 14.87
C PRO A 114 -0.73 1.98 16.19
N VAL A 115 -2.03 1.66 16.21
CA VAL A 115 -2.71 1.15 17.40
C VAL A 115 -2.17 -0.23 17.79
N LEU A 116 -2.05 -1.15 16.84
CA LEU A 116 -1.49 -2.49 17.08
C LEU A 116 -0.04 -2.40 17.59
N TRP A 117 0.75 -1.48 17.04
CA TRP A 117 2.11 -1.24 17.49
C TRP A 117 2.18 -0.64 18.90
N LEU A 118 1.27 0.26 19.25
CA LEU A 118 1.19 0.78 20.62
C LEU A 118 0.80 -0.32 21.61
N LEU A 119 -0.20 -1.13 21.24
CA LEU A 119 -0.67 -2.25 22.04
C LEU A 119 0.37 -3.36 22.18
N SER A 120 1.29 -3.53 21.22
CA SER A 120 2.36 -4.53 21.31
C SER A 120 3.50 -4.11 22.26
N ARG A 121 3.54 -2.84 22.71
CA ARG A 121 4.57 -2.38 23.62
C ARG A 121 4.45 -3.07 24.99
N PRO A 122 5.56 -3.60 25.56
CA PRO A 122 5.53 -4.32 26.84
C PRO A 122 4.88 -3.55 27.98
N ASN A 123 5.10 -2.24 28.04
CA ASN A 123 4.52 -1.38 29.09
C ASN A 123 3.00 -1.30 29.00
N VAL A 124 2.45 -1.27 27.77
CA VAL A 124 1.00 -1.25 27.54
C VAL A 124 0.41 -2.62 27.84
N ARG A 125 1.02 -3.70 27.35
CA ARG A 125 0.56 -5.07 27.63
C ARG A 125 0.49 -5.36 29.14
N ARG A 126 1.57 -5.02 29.88
CA ARG A 126 1.62 -5.15 31.34
C ARG A 126 0.56 -4.33 32.07
N SER A 127 0.21 -3.14 31.58
CA SER A 127 -0.86 -2.32 32.19
C SER A 127 -2.25 -2.96 32.10
N TYR A 128 -2.44 -3.90 31.17
CA TYR A 128 -3.66 -4.70 31.02
C TYR A 128 -3.49 -6.14 31.53
N GLY A 129 -2.41 -6.46 32.23
CA GLY A 129 -2.13 -7.81 32.76
C GLY A 129 -1.84 -8.86 31.68
N VAL A 130 -1.38 -8.42 30.51
CA VAL A 130 -0.96 -9.31 29.41
C VAL A 130 0.58 -9.29 29.35
N ASP A 131 1.21 -10.46 29.53
CA ASP A 131 2.69 -10.60 29.54
C ASP A 131 3.26 -10.99 28.18
#